data_AF-A0A7X8EA07-F1
#
_entry.id   AF-A0A7X8EA07-F1
#
_cell.length_a   1.000
_cell.length_b   1.000
_cell.length_c   1.000
_cell.angle_alpha   90.00
_cell.angle_beta   90.00
_cell.angle_gamma   90.00
#
_symmetry.space_group_name_H-M   'P 1'
#
loop_
_entity.id
_entity.type
_entity.pdbx_description
1 polymer ?
#
loop_
_entity_poly.entity_id
_entity_poly.type
_entity_poly.pdbx_seq_one_letter_code
_entity_poly.pdbx_strand_id
1 'polypeptide(L)' 'MRLVIVTGLSGAGKTGALRSLEDLGYFCVDNLPPNLISKF' A
#
# COMPACT_ATOMS: atom_id res chain seq x y z
N MET A 1 -13.25 -8.19 1.94
CA MET A 1 -11.93 -7.66 1.52
C MET A 1 -11.53 -6.52 2.44
N ARG A 2 -10.24 -6.40 2.76
CA ARG A 2 -9.71 -5.29 3.57
C ARG A 2 -8.72 -4.50 2.70
N LEU A 3 -9.05 -3.24 2.42
CA LEU A 3 -8.16 -2.30 1.73
C LEU A 3 -7.38 -1.50 2.77
N VAL A 4 -6.07 -1.38 2.59
CA VAL A 4 -5.18 -0.59 3.45
C VAL A 4 -4.47 0.45 2.60
N ILE A 5 -4.60 1.72 2.97
CA ILE A 5 -3.92 2.83 2.27
C ILE A 5 -2.74 3.27 3.13
N VAL A 6 -1.53 3.07 2.60
CA VAL A 6 -0.28 3.53 3.22
C VAL A 6 0.08 4.89 2.66
N THR A 7 0.15 5.91 3.50
CA THR A 7 0.50 7.29 3.13
C THR A 7 1.48 7.89 4.13
N GLY A 8 2.12 8.99 3.76
CA GLY A 8 3.11 9.69 4.57
C GLY A 8 4.07 10.52 3.73
N LEU A 9 4.79 11.45 4.37
CA LEU A 9 5.80 12.30 3.73
C LEU A 9 6.95 11.46 3.12
N SER A 10 7.75 12.07 2.24
CA SER A 10 8.96 11.43 1.73
C SER A 10 9.91 11.11 2.88
N GLY A 11 10.42 9.88 2.94
CA GLY A 11 11.24 9.40 4.06
C GLY A 11 10.47 8.88 5.28
N ALA A 12 9.13 8.95 5.32
CA ALA A 12 8.32 8.47 6.46
C ALA A 12 8.26 6.93 6.61
N GLY A 13 9.03 6.17 5.84
CA GLY A 13 9.10 4.71 5.96
C GLY A 13 7.98 3.94 5.24
N LYS A 14 7.26 4.53 4.27
CA LYS A 14 6.20 3.86 3.49
C LYS A 14 6.65 2.52 2.90
N THR A 15 7.87 2.46 2.36
CA THR A 15 8.45 1.22 1.81
C THR A 15 8.61 0.13 2.88
N GLY A 16 8.97 0.51 4.12
CA GLY A 16 9.05 -0.44 5.23
C GLY A 16 7.68 -0.96 5.63
N ALA A 17 6.68 -0.07 5.69
CA ALA A 17 5.30 -0.46 5.98
C ALA A 17 4.72 -1.42 4.92
N LEU A 18 5.01 -1.19 3.64
CA LEU A 18 4.59 -2.10 2.56
C LEU A 18 5.22 -3.49 2.72
N ARG A 19 6.52 -3.58 3.01
CA ARG A 19 7.20 -4.88 3.26
C ARG A 19 6.56 -5.64 4.42
N SER A 20 6.31 -4.97 5.55
CA SER A 20 5.64 -5.61 6.68
C SER A 20 4.22 -6.07 6.34
N LEU A 21 3.50 -5.36 5.47
CA LEU A 21 2.19 -5.78 5.00
C LEU A 21 2.28 -6.99 4.05
N GLU A 22 3.29 -7.04 3.17
CA GLU A 22 3.58 -8.20 2.33
C GLU A 22 3.88 -9.45 3.19
N ASP A 23 4.69 -9.33 4.23
CA ASP A 23 4.99 -10.41 5.18
C ASP A 23 3.73 -10.93 5.90
N LEU A 24 2.74 -10.05 6.10
CA LEU A 24 1.43 -10.39 6.68
C LEU A 24 0.44 -10.97 5.65
N GLY A 25 0.87 -11.17 4.40
CA GLY A 25 0.06 -11.74 3.32
C GLY A 25 -0.81 -10.74 2.55
N TYR A 26 -0.55 -9.43 2.68
CA TYR A 26 -1.24 -8.43 1.86
C TYR A 26 -0.61 -8.33 0.47
N PHE A 27 -1.47 -8.13 -0.54
CA PHE A 27 -1.03 -7.71 -1.86
C PHE A 27 -0.82 -6.18 -1.86
N CYS A 28 0.44 -5.77 -1.89
CA CYS A 28 0.82 -4.36 -1.86
C CYS A 28 1.09 -3.82 -3.27
N VAL A 29 0.53 -2.64 -3.58
CA VAL A 29 0.79 -1.94 -4.85
C VAL A 29 1.24 -0.52 -4.56
N ASP A 30 2.45 -0.18 -4.98
CA ASP A 30 2.96 1.18 -4.85
C ASP A 30 2.53 2.04 -6.06
N ASN A 31 2.36 3.33 -5.82
CA ASN A 31 2.01 4.34 -6.84
C ASN A 31 0.78 3.99 -7.70
N LEU A 32 -0.20 3.27 -7.14
CA LEU A 32 -1.43 2.91 -7.84
C LEU A 32 -2.27 4.17 -8.12
N PRO A 33 -2.63 4.45 -9.38
CA PRO A 33 -3.53 5.54 -9.72
C PRO A 33 -4.91 5.37 -9.04
N PRO A 34 -5.49 6.44 -8.46
CA PRO A 34 -6.75 6.35 -7.70
C PRO A 34 -7.94 5.80 -8.51
N ASN A 35 -7.94 6.02 -9.82
CA ASN A 35 -8.97 5.52 -10.74
C ASN A 35 -8.97 3.98 -10.89
N LEU A 36 -7.89 3.30 -10.50
CA LEU A 36 -7.80 1.84 -10.53
C LEU A 36 -8.24 1.20 -9.22
N ILE A 37 -8.36 1.96 -8.12
CA ILE A 37 -8.76 1.41 -6.81
C ILE A 37 -10.15 0.80 -6.87
N SER A 38 -11.09 1.33 -7.68
CA SER A 38 -12.44 0.77 -7.81
C SER A 38 -12.52 -0.51 -8.64
N LYS A 39 -11.44 -0.90 -9.34
CA LYS A 39 -11.37 -2.13 -10.12
C LYS A 39 -10.86 -3.34 -9.33
N PHE A 40 -10.31 -3.12 -8.13
CA PHE A 40 -9.80 -4.15 -7.23
C PHE A 40 -10.71 -4.27 -6.00
#